data_AF-A0A0F7PWH8-F1
#
_entry.id   AF-A0A0F7PWH8-F1
#
_cell.length_a   1.000
_cell.length_b   1.000
_cell.length_c   1.000
_cell.angle_alpha   90.00
_cell.angle_beta   90.00
_cell.angle_gamma   90.00
#
_symmetry.space_group_name_H-M   'P 1'
#
loop_
_entity.id
_entity.type
_entity.pdbx_description
1 polymer ?
#
loop_
_entity_poly.entity_id
_entity_poly.type
_entity_poly.pdbx_seq_one_letter_code
_entity_poly.pdbx_strand_id
1 'polypeptide(L)'
;MANKFITMILPLVVLAIFVRAAPNAYYQQREGQALCNYAETDPPIILMPNHTLTLPDCRHLECHQNAVLLVHKCRHSIPPPGCITIPGNPELPFPACCPLTHCSM
;
A
#
# COMPACT_ATOMS: atom_id res chain seq x y z
N MET A 1 -5.05 -78.10 14.92
CA MET A 1 -3.59 -77.90 14.95
C MET A 1 -3.20 -77.08 13.73
N ALA A 2 -2.39 -76.04 13.93
CA ALA A 2 -1.54 -75.29 12.98
C ALA A 2 -2.19 -74.78 11.66
N ASN A 3 -2.43 -73.47 11.47
CA ASN A 3 -1.47 -72.36 11.26
C ASN A 3 -0.84 -72.35 9.85
N LYS A 4 -1.21 -71.37 9.00
CA LYS A 4 -0.26 -70.55 8.22
C LYS A 4 -0.94 -69.42 7.41
N PHE A 5 -0.51 -68.21 7.76
CA PHE A 5 -0.50 -66.95 7.03
C PHE A 5 -0.25 -67.08 5.52
N ILE A 6 -1.03 -66.37 4.69
CA ILE A 6 -0.52 -65.62 3.52
C ILE A 6 -1.28 -64.29 3.41
N THR A 7 -0.47 -63.23 3.49
CA THR A 7 -0.68 -61.81 3.24
C THR A 7 -1.13 -61.56 1.81
N MET A 8 -2.16 -60.74 1.58
CA MET A 8 -2.32 -60.07 0.29
C MET A 8 -2.78 -58.63 0.48
N ILE A 9 -1.86 -57.74 0.13
CA ILE A 9 -1.90 -56.29 0.14
C ILE A 9 -2.76 -55.83 -1.05
N LEU A 10 -3.67 -54.89 -0.84
CA LEU A 10 -4.02 -53.93 -1.89
C LEU A 10 -4.22 -52.56 -1.23
N PRO A 11 -3.39 -51.56 -1.58
CA PRO A 11 -3.21 -50.38 -0.76
C PRO A 11 -4.40 -49.43 -0.90
N LEU A 12 -4.88 -48.93 0.24
CA LEU A 12 -5.67 -47.72 0.33
C LEU A 12 -4.96 -46.61 -0.43
N VAL A 13 -5.59 -46.14 -1.49
CA VAL A 13 -5.23 -44.90 -2.18
C VAL A 13 -5.45 -43.77 -1.18
N VAL A 14 -4.40 -43.45 -0.41
CA VAL A 14 -4.34 -42.25 0.43
C VAL A 14 -4.19 -41.08 -0.53
N LEU A 15 -5.33 -40.51 -0.92
CA LEU A 15 -5.38 -39.25 -1.65
C LEU A 15 -4.93 -38.15 -0.68
N ALA A 16 -3.60 -37.93 -0.61
CA ALA A 16 -3.03 -36.80 0.09
C ALA A 16 -3.39 -35.52 -0.67
N ILE A 17 -4.45 -34.84 -0.22
CA ILE A 17 -4.76 -33.49 -0.68
C ILE A 17 -3.69 -32.57 -0.05
N PHE A 18 -2.66 -32.27 -0.83
CA PHE A 18 -1.75 -31.17 -0.52
C PHE A 18 -2.53 -29.87 -0.67
N VAL A 19 -3.06 -29.34 0.43
CA VAL A 19 -3.51 -27.94 0.49
C VAL A 19 -2.25 -27.09 0.38
N ARG A 20 -1.96 -26.59 -0.83
CA ARG A 20 -0.95 -25.55 -1.02
C ARG A 20 -1.41 -24.32 -0.24
N ALA A 21 -0.73 -24.00 0.85
CA ALA A 21 -0.83 -22.71 1.50
C ALA A 21 -0.50 -21.62 0.48
N ALA A 22 -1.48 -20.78 0.14
CA ALA A 22 -1.24 -19.61 -0.69
C ALA A 22 -0.38 -18.61 0.12
N PRO A 23 0.73 -18.11 -0.45
CA PRO A 23 1.57 -17.15 0.26
C PRO A 23 0.86 -15.80 0.35
N ASN A 24 0.56 -15.40 1.59
CA ASN A 24 0.53 -14.02 2.10
C ASN A 24 0.07 -12.92 1.12
N ALA A 25 -1.24 -12.84 0.86
CA ALA A 25 -1.90 -11.57 0.55
C ALA A 25 -2.79 -11.22 1.74
N TYR A 26 -2.23 -10.50 2.70
CA TYR A 26 -2.93 -10.10 3.92
C TYR A 26 -3.85 -8.90 3.61
N TYR A 27 -5.00 -9.15 2.97
CA TYR A 27 -6.09 -8.18 2.94
C TYR A 27 -6.75 -8.19 4.32
N GLN A 28 -6.26 -7.36 5.26
CA GLN A 28 -7.03 -7.03 6.46
C GLN A 28 -8.19 -6.11 6.08
N GLN A 29 -9.23 -6.70 5.49
CA GLN A 29 -10.55 -6.12 5.57
C GLN A 29 -11.04 -6.38 7.00
N ARG A 30 -10.68 -5.50 7.96
CA ARG A 30 -11.39 -5.48 9.25
C ARG A 30 -12.85 -5.18 8.91
N GLU A 31 -13.72 -6.16 9.14
CA GLU A 31 -15.14 -6.07 8.85
C GLU A 31 -15.71 -4.73 9.38
N GLY A 32 -16.15 -3.85 8.46
CA GLY A 32 -16.91 -2.65 8.77
C GLY A 32 -16.20 -1.29 8.65
N GLN A 33 -14.88 -1.22 8.43
CA GLN A 33 -14.20 0.08 8.25
C GLN A 33 -13.54 0.19 6.87
N ALA A 34 -14.02 1.15 6.08
CA ALA A 34 -13.48 1.50 4.77
C ALA A 34 -12.13 2.24 4.96
N LEU A 35 -11.02 1.51 5.01
CA LEU A 35 -9.67 2.09 5.16
C LEU A 35 -9.07 2.46 3.79
N CYS A 36 -8.31 3.54 3.74
CA CYS A 36 -7.53 3.87 2.55
C CYS A 36 -6.15 3.21 2.61
N ASN A 37 -5.80 2.47 1.56
CA ASN A 37 -4.49 1.84 1.41
C ASN A 37 -3.65 2.60 0.38
N TYR A 38 -2.52 3.14 0.80
CA TYR A 38 -1.52 3.74 -0.07
C TYR A 38 -0.34 2.80 -0.27
N ALA A 39 -0.36 2.04 -1.36
CA ALA A 39 0.62 1.01 -1.67
C ALA A 39 1.88 1.53 -2.41
N GLU A 40 1.99 2.84 -2.68
CA GLU A 40 3.19 3.42 -3.31
C GLU A 40 4.39 3.54 -2.34
N THR A 41 4.19 3.31 -1.04
CA THR A 41 5.26 3.28 -0.04
C THR A 41 5.57 1.85 0.38
N ASP A 42 6.81 1.61 0.81
CA ASP A 42 7.24 0.37 1.45
C ASP A 42 7.78 0.69 2.86
N PRO A 43 7.03 0.38 3.94
CA PRO A 43 5.75 -0.34 3.95
C PRO A 43 4.56 0.51 3.44
N PRO A 44 3.44 -0.13 3.02
CA PRO A 44 2.21 0.59 2.66
C PRO A 44 1.65 1.38 3.84
N ILE A 45 1.10 2.56 3.54
CA ILE A 45 0.46 3.42 4.53
C ILE A 45 -1.04 3.15 4.55
N ILE A 46 -1.60 2.93 5.74
CA ILE A 46 -3.03 2.73 5.95
C ILE A 46 -3.60 3.93 6.70
N LEU A 47 -4.61 4.58 6.13
CA LEU A 47 -5.29 5.74 6.69
C LEU A 47 -6.72 5.40 7.08
N MET A 48 -7.16 5.94 8.22
CA MET A 48 -8.56 5.89 8.64
C MET A 48 -9.39 6.91 7.86
N PRO A 49 -10.70 6.69 7.67
CA PRO A 49 -11.62 7.71 7.19
C PRO A 49 -11.43 9.08 7.85
N ASN A 50 -11.53 10.13 7.04
CA ASN A 50 -11.35 11.54 7.41
C ASN A 50 -9.98 11.89 8.00
N HIS A 51 -8.97 11.02 7.84
CA HIS A 51 -7.60 11.34 8.22
C HIS A 51 -6.80 11.81 7.02
N THR A 52 -5.84 12.68 7.32
CA THR A 52 -4.88 13.22 6.36
C THR A 52 -3.46 12.97 6.82
N LEU A 53 -2.53 12.78 5.88
CA LEU A 53 -1.11 12.64 6.16
C LEU A 53 -0.29 13.35 5.09
N THR A 54 0.70 14.14 5.51
CA THR A 54 1.72 14.69 4.61
C THR A 54 2.98 13.83 4.70
N LEU A 55 3.43 13.32 3.56
CA LEU A 55 4.65 12.51 3.44
C LEU A 55 5.91 13.40 3.39
N PRO A 56 7.10 12.85 3.68
CA PRO A 56 8.36 13.59 3.62
C PRO A 56 8.68 14.21 2.26
N ASP A 57 8.11 13.68 1.18
CA ASP A 57 8.25 14.22 -0.18
C ASP A 57 7.14 15.22 -0.57
N CYS A 58 6.45 15.78 0.44
CA CYS A 58 5.38 16.77 0.29
C CYS A 58 4.17 16.27 -0.52
N ARG A 59 3.96 14.96 -0.63
CA ARG A 59 2.67 14.41 -1.03
C ARG A 59 1.68 14.50 0.13
N HIS A 60 0.46 14.95 -0.15
CA HIS A 60 -0.61 15.01 0.84
C HIS A 60 -1.68 13.97 0.53
N LEU A 61 -1.93 13.10 1.50
CA LEU A 61 -2.90 12.02 1.43
C LEU A 61 -4.15 12.43 2.20
N GLU A 62 -5.31 12.34 1.57
CA GLU A 62 -6.62 12.55 2.21
C GLU A 62 -7.47 11.29 2.04
N CYS A 63 -7.86 10.66 3.16
CA CYS A 63 -8.75 9.51 3.13
C CYS A 63 -10.20 9.94 3.43
N HIS A 64 -11.12 9.71 2.49
CA HIS A 64 -12.53 10.02 2.67
C HIS A 64 -13.33 8.81 3.21
N GLN A 65 -14.56 9.07 3.64
CA GLN A 65 -15.44 8.10 4.34
C GLN A 65 -15.76 6.83 3.54
N ASN A 66 -15.63 6.88 2.22
CA ASN A 66 -15.88 5.78 1.29
C ASN A 66 -14.61 5.04 0.86
N ALA A 67 -13.52 5.12 1.63
CA ALA A 67 -12.19 4.61 1.29
C ALA A 67 -11.62 5.19 -0.03
N VAL A 68 -12.07 6.38 -0.44
CA VAL A 68 -11.43 7.11 -1.53
C VAL A 68 -10.21 7.83 -0.98
N LEU A 69 -9.05 7.47 -1.51
CA LEU A 69 -7.78 8.14 -1.23
C LEU A 69 -7.53 9.21 -2.29
N LEU A 70 -7.47 10.47 -1.88
CA LEU A 70 -6.94 11.55 -2.72
C LEU A 70 -5.46 11.75 -2.41
N VAL A 71 -4.66 11.89 -3.47
CA VAL A 71 -3.21 12.11 -3.38
C VAL A 71 -2.89 13.42 -4.08
N HIS A 72 -2.63 14.46 -3.29
CA HIS A 72 -2.17 15.75 -3.80
C HIS A 72 -0.65 15.74 -3.92
N LYS A 73 -0.15 16.18 -5.07
CA LYS A 73 1.28 16.30 -5.35
C LYS A 73 1.59 17.75 -5.70
N CYS A 74 2.79 18.21 -5.37
CA CYS A 74 3.24 19.53 -5.82
C CYS A 74 3.24 19.62 -7.34
N ARG A 75 2.91 20.81 -7.85
CA ARG A 75 2.98 21.07 -9.29
C ARG A 75 4.43 20.97 -9.74
N HIS A 76 4.73 19.98 -10.56
CA HIS A 76 6.00 19.89 -11.25
C HIS A 76 5.87 20.67 -12.55
N SER A 77 6.45 21.88 -12.59
CA SER A 77 6.57 22.67 -13.82
C SER A 77 8.02 23.05 -14.03
N ILE A 78 8.49 22.89 -15.27
CA ILE A 78 9.76 23.47 -15.70
C ILE A 78 9.61 24.99 -15.56
N PRO A 79 10.50 25.68 -14.84
CA PRO A 79 10.41 27.13 -14.70
C PRO A 79 10.55 27.79 -16.08
N PRO A 80 9.77 28.83 -16.38
CA PRO A 80 9.96 29.62 -17.60
C PRO A 80 11.37 30.24 -17.67
N PRO A 81 11.82 30.68 -18.87
CA PRO A 81 13.09 31.40 -18.99
C PRO A 81 13.14 32.63 -18.06
N GLY A 82 14.26 32.82 -17.36
CA GLY A 82 14.42 33.90 -16.37
C GLY A 82 13.85 33.61 -14.99
N CYS A 83 13.24 32.43 -14.80
CA CYS A 83 12.75 31.97 -13.50
C CYS A 83 13.62 30.84 -12.94
N ILE A 84 13.68 30.76 -11.62
CA ILE A 84 14.33 29.68 -10.87
C ILE A 84 13.30 28.92 -10.04
N THR A 85 13.57 27.65 -9.78
CA THR A 85 12.82 26.86 -8.80
C THR A 85 13.48 27.03 -7.44
N ILE A 86 12.76 27.59 -6.48
CA ILE A 86 13.13 27.59 -5.07
C ILE A 86 12.69 26.24 -4.49
N PRO A 87 13.62 25.45 -3.90
CA PRO A 87 13.28 24.19 -3.26
C PRO A 87 12.18 24.35 -2.21
N GLY A 88 11.30 23.37 -2.11
CA GLY A 88 10.28 23.32 -1.06
C GLY A 88 10.89 23.04 0.32
N ASN A 89 10.12 23.29 1.38
CA ASN A 89 10.49 22.96 2.75
C ASN A 89 9.67 21.74 3.26
N PRO A 90 10.25 20.54 3.37
CA PRO A 90 9.52 19.33 3.77
C PRO A 90 9.01 19.37 5.22
N GLU A 91 9.46 20.31 6.05
CA GLU A 91 8.99 20.47 7.43
C GLU A 91 7.65 21.22 7.53
N LEU A 92 7.22 21.85 6.43
CA LEU A 92 5.96 22.59 6.39
C LEU A 92 4.79 21.67 5.98
N PRO A 93 3.54 21.98 6.38
CA PRO A 93 2.37 21.26 5.89
C PRO A 93 2.14 21.54 4.40
N PHE A 94 1.52 20.61 3.69
CA PHE A 94 1.03 20.85 2.33
C PHE A 94 -0.04 21.96 2.34
N PRO A 95 -0.05 22.89 1.34
CA PRO A 95 0.83 22.99 0.18
C PRO A 95 2.11 23.81 0.42
N ALA A 96 2.36 24.30 1.64
CA ALA A 96 3.51 25.16 1.94
C ALA A 96 4.87 24.45 1.82
N CYS A 97 4.90 23.11 1.90
CA CYS A 97 6.12 22.35 1.63
C CYS A 97 6.52 22.29 0.14
N CYS A 98 5.67 22.75 -0.78
CA CYS A 98 5.95 22.65 -2.20
C CYS A 98 7.03 23.64 -2.67
N PRO A 99 7.82 23.26 -3.70
CA PRO A 99 8.74 24.18 -4.34
C PRO A 99 7.99 25.34 -5.01
N LEU A 100 8.63 26.50 -5.05
CA LEU A 100 8.09 27.71 -5.64
C LEU A 100 8.88 28.09 -6.90
N THR A 101 8.22 28.74 -7.85
CA THR A 101 8.91 29.37 -8.98
C THR A 101 9.08 30.86 -8.68
N HIS A 102 10.31 31.34 -8.72
CA HIS A 102 10.64 32.75 -8.58
C HIS A 102 11.21 33.29 -9.88
N CYS A 103 10.62 34.37 -10.40
CA CYS A 103 11.08 35.03 -11.60
C CYS A 103 11.63 36.41 -11.22
N SER A 104 12.90 36.65 -11.50
CA SER A 104 13.48 37.98 -11.38
C SER A 104 13.02 38.77 -12.60
N MET A 105 11.99 39.60 -12.41
CA MET A 105 11.53 40.55 -13.43
C MET A 105 12.54 41.67 -13.63
#